data_AF-A0A2H5MZU1-F1
#
_entry.id   AF-A0A2H5MZU1-F1
#
_cell.length_a   1.000
_cell.length_b   1.000
_cell.length_c   1.000
_cell.angle_alpha   90.00
_cell.angle_beta   90.00
_cell.angle_gamma   90.00
#
_symmetry.space_group_name_H-M   'P 1'
#
loop_
_entity.id
_entity.type
_entity.pdbx_description
1 polymer ?
#
loop_
_entity_poly.entity_id
_entity_poly.type
_entity_poly.pdbx_seq_one_letter_code
_entity_poly.pdbx_strand_id
1 'polypeptide(L)'
;MLQRDDKVVHLDPLHQLELIDNLHRLGVSYHFEDEIKRTLERICNKNTEKTLYTVALKFRILRQYGYDTPVKETFSCFMDEKGSFKSSSHGDDCKGMLALYEAAYLLVEGESSIFRDAISFTTAYLKEWVAKHDNNKHHNEY
;
A
#
# COMPACT_ATOMS: atom_id res chain seq x y z
N MET A 1 -7.14 -36.38 24.40
CA MET A 1 -7.12 -34.91 24.23
C MET A 1 -6.27 -34.62 23.00
N LEU A 2 -6.89 -34.16 21.91
CA LEU A 2 -6.17 -33.77 20.70
C LEU A 2 -5.40 -32.47 21.03
N GLN A 3 -4.07 -32.54 20.99
CA GLN A 3 -3.24 -31.35 20.88
C GLN A 3 -3.58 -30.73 19.52
N ARG A 4 -4.25 -29.58 19.53
CA ARG A 4 -4.32 -28.72 18.35
C ARG A 4 -2.90 -28.24 18.10
N ASP A 5 -2.27 -28.79 17.08
CA ASP A 5 -1.14 -28.15 16.43
C ASP A 5 -1.66 -26.84 15.82
N ASP A 6 -1.70 -25.78 16.62
CA ASP A 6 -1.71 -24.41 16.11
C ASP A 6 -0.35 -24.19 15.44
N LYS A 7 -0.18 -24.76 14.25
CA LYS A 7 0.76 -24.24 13.26
C LYS A 7 0.24 -22.86 12.90
N VAL A 8 0.58 -21.87 13.71
CA VAL A 8 0.52 -20.46 13.33
C VAL A 8 1.37 -20.37 12.07
N VAL A 9 0.72 -20.41 10.91
CA VAL A 9 1.39 -20.23 9.63
C VAL A 9 2.04 -18.85 9.73
N HIS A 10 3.36 -18.82 9.84
CA HIS A 10 4.10 -17.58 9.95
C HIS A 10 4.14 -16.94 8.56
N LEU A 11 3.03 -16.30 8.18
CA LEU A 11 2.98 -15.47 6.97
C LEU A 11 4.05 -14.39 7.08
N ASP A 12 4.76 -14.18 5.97
CA ASP A 12 5.59 -13.00 5.78
C ASP A 12 4.74 -11.71 6.00
N PRO A 13 5.30 -10.63 6.58
CA PRO A 13 4.55 -9.41 6.85
C PRO A 13 3.77 -8.82 5.67
N LEU A 14 4.27 -8.96 4.43
CA LEU A 14 3.54 -8.49 3.25
C LEU A 14 2.24 -9.27 3.07
N HIS A 15 2.30 -10.62 3.14
CA HIS A 15 1.10 -11.45 3.02
C HIS A 15 0.09 -11.16 4.14
N GLN A 16 0.56 -10.83 5.35
CA GLN A 16 -0.33 -10.42 6.44
C GLN A 16 -1.04 -9.10 6.13
N LEU A 17 -0.33 -8.12 5.57
CA LEU A 17 -0.92 -6.85 5.14
C LEU A 17 -1.92 -7.05 3.99
N GLU A 18 -1.60 -7.89 3.01
CA GLU A 18 -2.50 -8.22 1.90
C GLU A 18 -3.75 -8.95 2.37
N LEU A 19 -3.63 -9.84 3.36
CA LEU A 19 -4.78 -10.50 3.96
C LEU A 19 -5.70 -9.48 4.65
N ILE A 20 -5.14 -8.56 5.44
CA ILE A 20 -5.89 -7.49 6.09
C ILE A 20 -6.60 -6.63 5.03
N ASP A 21 -5.89 -6.23 3.98
CA ASP A 21 -6.45 -5.44 2.88
C ASP A 21 -7.62 -6.14 2.18
N ASN A 22 -7.48 -7.44 1.90
CA ASN A 22 -8.55 -8.22 1.30
C ASN A 22 -9.78 -8.30 2.22
N LEU A 23 -9.59 -8.47 3.54
CA LEU A 23 -10.72 -8.47 4.49
C LEU A 23 -11.45 -7.12 4.51
N HIS A 24 -10.72 -6.00 4.44
CA HIS A 24 -11.31 -4.67 4.33
C HIS A 24 -12.08 -4.49 3.02
N ARG A 25 -11.47 -4.86 1.88
CA ARG A 25 -12.07 -4.74 0.54
C ARG A 25 -13.30 -5.62 0.36
N LEU A 26 -13.33 -6.77 1.01
CA LEU A 26 -14.51 -7.65 1.06
C LEU A 26 -15.58 -7.17 2.05
N GLY A 27 -15.28 -6.17 2.89
CA GLY A 27 -16.21 -5.65 3.89
C GLY A 27 -16.47 -6.60 5.05
N VAL A 28 -15.55 -7.52 5.34
CA VAL A 28 -15.70 -8.55 6.40
C VAL A 28 -14.68 -8.41 7.54
N SER A 29 -13.85 -7.36 7.51
CA SER A 29 -12.81 -7.11 8.52
C SER A 29 -13.33 -6.96 9.95
N TYR A 30 -14.59 -6.54 10.12
CA TYR A 30 -15.23 -6.35 11.43
C TYR A 30 -15.39 -7.66 12.22
N HIS A 31 -15.30 -8.82 11.57
CA HIS A 31 -15.28 -10.11 12.25
C HIS A 31 -13.91 -10.47 12.85
N PHE A 32 -12.86 -9.71 12.51
CA PHE A 32 -11.47 -10.03 12.80
C PHE A 32 -10.71 -8.86 13.45
N GLU A 33 -11.42 -7.90 14.06
CA GLU A 33 -10.81 -6.66 14.57
C GLU A 33 -9.64 -6.95 15.54
N ASP A 34 -9.84 -7.90 16.45
CA ASP A 34 -8.82 -8.29 17.43
C ASP A 34 -7.62 -8.99 16.78
N GLU A 35 -7.84 -9.89 15.82
CA GLU A 35 -6.79 -10.55 15.04
C GLU A 35 -5.97 -9.53 14.24
N ILE A 36 -6.65 -8.59 13.59
CA ILE A 36 -6.03 -7.55 12.79
C ILE A 36 -5.18 -6.66 13.69
N LYS A 37 -5.72 -6.17 14.82
CA LYS A 37 -4.97 -5.34 15.76
C LYS A 37 -3.71 -6.03 16.28
N ARG A 38 -3.82 -7.29 16.74
CA ARG A 38 -2.65 -8.09 17.18
C ARG A 38 -1.62 -8.26 16.05
N THR A 39 -2.08 -8.38 14.81
CA THR A 39 -1.20 -8.52 13.64
C THR A 39 -0.47 -7.20 13.35
N LEU A 40 -1.17 -6.07 13.40
CA LEU A 40 -0.59 -4.75 13.18
C LEU A 40 0.45 -4.38 14.24
N GLU A 41 0.18 -4.68 15.52
CA GLU A 41 1.14 -4.49 16.62
C GLU A 41 2.47 -5.22 16.35
N ARG A 42 2.42 -6.41 15.73
CA ARG A 42 3.61 -7.19 15.37
C ARG A 42 4.34 -6.67 14.13
N ILE A 43 3.63 -6.02 13.20
CA ILE A 43 4.19 -5.56 11.91
C ILE A 43 4.68 -4.11 11.99
N CYS A 44 4.08 -3.27 12.85
CA CYS A 44 4.40 -1.85 12.97
C CYS A 44 5.91 -1.62 13.11
N ASN A 45 6.55 -2.38 14.02
CA ASN A 45 7.98 -2.25 14.34
C ASN A 45 8.92 -3.04 13.43
N LYS A 46 8.39 -3.82 12.46
CA LYS A 46 9.24 -4.57 11.53
C LYS A 46 9.61 -3.69 10.34
N ASN A 47 10.90 -3.65 10.03
CA ASN A 47 11.39 -3.19 8.73
C ASN A 47 10.96 -4.21 7.68
N THR A 48 9.83 -3.94 7.03
CA THR A 48 9.35 -4.73 5.89
C THR A 48 10.14 -4.37 4.63
N GLU A 49 10.14 -5.27 3.64
CA GLU A 49 10.73 -5.02 2.33
C GLU A 49 10.26 -3.68 1.75
N LYS A 50 11.19 -2.93 1.14
CA LYS A 50 11.03 -1.51 0.77
C LYS A 50 10.54 -1.33 -0.67
N THR A 51 9.58 -2.11 -1.13
CA THR A 51 8.90 -1.77 -2.39
C THR A 51 7.90 -0.65 -2.13
N LEU A 52 7.58 0.15 -3.16
CA LEU A 52 6.57 1.20 -3.03
C LEU A 52 5.23 0.61 -2.61
N TYR A 53 4.86 -0.53 -3.20
CA TYR A 53 3.66 -1.29 -2.85
C TYR A 53 3.58 -1.62 -1.35
N THR A 54 4.61 -2.29 -0.80
CA THR A 54 4.60 -2.71 0.62
C THR A 54 4.54 -1.51 1.56
N VAL A 55 5.27 -0.45 1.26
CA VAL A 55 5.31 0.77 2.09
C VAL A 55 3.97 1.50 2.05
N ALA A 56 3.40 1.71 0.85
CA ALA A 56 2.12 2.39 0.69
C ALA A 56 0.96 1.60 1.32
N LEU A 57 0.94 0.27 1.15
CA LEU A 57 -0.06 -0.60 1.76
C LEU A 57 0.02 -0.57 3.29
N LYS A 58 1.23 -0.72 3.85
CA LYS A 58 1.45 -0.65 5.30
C LYS A 58 1.01 0.70 5.85
N PHE A 59 1.39 1.80 5.20
CA PHE A 59 0.97 3.16 5.58
C PHE A 59 -0.55 3.28 5.62
N ARG A 60 -1.23 2.88 4.54
CA ARG A 60 -2.69 2.96 4.42
C ARG A 60 -3.40 2.23 5.56
N ILE A 61 -3.02 0.98 5.80
CA ILE A 61 -3.64 0.16 6.85
C ILE A 61 -3.38 0.76 8.23
N LEU A 62 -2.13 1.12 8.55
CA LEU A 62 -1.79 1.71 9.86
C LEU A 62 -2.57 3.00 10.13
N ARG A 63 -2.68 3.90 9.14
CA ARG A 63 -3.48 5.13 9.25
C ARG A 63 -4.95 4.86 9.53
N GLN A 64 -5.54 3.87 8.84
CA GLN A 64 -6.95 3.49 9.04
C GLN A 64 -7.24 2.98 10.45
N TYR A 65 -6.25 2.38 11.11
CA TYR A 65 -6.33 1.94 12.51
C TYR A 65 -5.85 2.99 13.53
N GLY A 66 -5.58 4.23 13.09
CA GLY A 66 -5.23 5.34 13.96
C GLY A 66 -3.78 5.36 14.45
N TYR A 67 -2.89 4.58 13.84
CA TYR A 67 -1.45 4.68 14.11
C TYR A 67 -0.88 5.96 13.49
N ASP A 68 0.01 6.62 14.24
CA ASP A 68 0.77 7.74 13.70
C ASP A 68 1.87 7.21 12.77
N THR A 69 1.81 7.62 11.51
CA THR A 69 2.77 7.21 10.47
C THR A 69 3.28 8.47 9.77
N PRO A 70 4.44 9.00 10.20
CA PRO A 70 5.03 10.17 9.58
C PRO A 70 5.37 9.93 8.11
N VAL A 71 4.82 10.75 7.21
CA VAL A 71 4.87 10.52 5.76
C VAL A 71 6.28 10.64 5.20
N LYS A 72 7.03 11.66 5.63
CA LYS A 72 8.40 11.90 5.11
C LYS A 72 9.34 10.75 5.45
N GLU A 73 9.25 10.25 6.68
CA GLU A 73 10.05 9.14 7.19
C GLU A 73 9.67 7.85 6.45
N THR A 74 8.36 7.60 6.32
CA THR A 74 7.82 6.40 5.68
C THR A 74 8.19 6.31 4.20
N PHE A 75 8.10 7.42 3.47
CA PHE A 75 8.32 7.47 2.01
C PHE A 75 9.66 8.07 1.59
N SER A 76 10.59 8.28 2.54
CA SER A 76 11.89 8.92 2.29
C SER A 76 12.67 8.33 1.11
N CYS A 77 12.62 7.01 0.90
CA CYS A 77 13.29 6.34 -0.22
C CYS A 77 12.67 6.67 -1.60
N PHE A 78 11.40 7.09 -1.64
CA PHE A 78 10.64 7.38 -2.85
C PHE A 78 10.46 8.88 -3.11
N MET A 79 10.97 9.73 -2.22
CA MET A 79 10.92 11.18 -2.34
C MET A 79 12.27 11.75 -2.78
N ASP A 80 12.24 12.87 -3.48
CA ASP A 80 13.40 13.70 -3.80
C ASP A 80 13.79 14.63 -2.64
N GLU A 81 14.86 15.41 -2.83
CA GLU A 81 15.35 16.36 -1.83
C GLU A 81 14.36 17.47 -1.50
N LYS A 82 13.36 17.70 -2.36
CA LYS A 82 12.28 18.67 -2.17
C LYS A 82 11.07 18.06 -1.45
N GLY A 83 11.07 16.75 -1.21
CA GLY A 83 9.97 16.02 -0.60
C GLY A 83 8.86 15.60 -1.57
N SER A 84 9.11 15.66 -2.88
CA SER A 84 8.18 15.23 -3.92
C SER A 84 8.48 13.80 -4.37
N PHE A 85 7.43 13.04 -4.73
CA PHE A 85 7.58 11.65 -5.18
C PHE A 85 8.37 11.55 -6.50
N LYS A 86 9.35 10.65 -6.56
CA LYS A 86 10.25 10.47 -7.71
C LYS A 86 9.56 9.70 -8.83
N SER A 87 9.36 10.35 -9.98
CA SER A 87 8.78 9.71 -11.17
C SER A 87 9.61 8.57 -11.78
N SER A 88 10.93 8.57 -11.59
CA SER A 88 11.89 7.70 -12.30
C SER A 88 12.27 6.42 -11.54
N SER A 89 11.76 6.22 -10.33
CA SER A 89 12.20 5.14 -9.43
C SER A 89 11.34 3.88 -9.50
N HIS A 90 10.37 3.84 -10.42
CA HIS A 90 9.26 2.89 -10.39
C HIS A 90 9.15 2.20 -11.75
N GLY A 91 10.07 1.28 -12.04
CA GLY A 91 9.94 0.41 -13.21
C GLY A 91 8.58 -0.30 -13.17
N ASP A 92 7.81 -0.24 -14.25
CA ASP A 92 6.43 -0.77 -14.47
C ASP A 92 5.67 -1.35 -13.25
N ASP A 93 5.60 -0.60 -12.15
CA ASP A 93 5.00 -1.04 -10.88
C ASP A 93 3.63 -0.37 -10.72
N CYS A 94 2.69 -0.78 -11.57
CA CYS A 94 1.30 -0.35 -11.50
C CYS A 94 0.69 -0.64 -10.11
N LYS A 95 1.07 -1.76 -9.47
CA LYS A 95 0.57 -2.15 -8.14
C LYS A 95 1.04 -1.16 -7.06
N GLY A 96 2.30 -0.75 -7.08
CA GLY A 96 2.86 0.28 -6.20
C GLY A 96 2.24 1.66 -6.42
N MET A 97 2.00 2.03 -7.67
CA MET A 97 1.35 3.31 -8.01
C MET A 97 -0.09 3.38 -7.54
N LEU A 98 -0.84 2.29 -7.72
CA LEU A 98 -2.20 2.19 -7.22
C LEU A 98 -2.23 2.26 -5.69
N ALA A 99 -1.33 1.54 -5.02
CA ALA A 99 -1.25 1.59 -3.56
C ALA A 99 -0.88 3.00 -3.05
N LEU A 100 0.03 3.71 -3.72
CA LEU A 100 0.37 5.08 -3.38
C LEU A 100 -0.81 6.05 -3.62
N TYR A 101 -1.54 5.88 -4.72
CA TYR A 101 -2.75 6.64 -5.00
C TYR A 101 -3.78 6.46 -3.87
N GLU A 102 -4.07 5.22 -3.48
CA GLU A 102 -4.99 4.92 -2.37
C GLU A 102 -4.50 5.51 -1.04
N ALA A 103 -3.20 5.39 -0.75
CA ALA A 103 -2.59 5.93 0.46
C ALA A 103 -2.65 7.45 0.54
N ALA A 104 -2.54 8.14 -0.60
CA ALA A 104 -2.59 9.60 -0.63
C ALA A 104 -3.93 10.12 -0.07
N TYR A 105 -5.06 9.44 -0.33
CA TYR A 105 -6.37 9.83 0.22
C TYR A 105 -6.53 9.75 1.74
N LEU A 106 -5.52 9.24 2.45
CA LEU A 106 -5.48 9.21 3.92
C LEU A 106 -4.52 10.22 4.54
N LEU A 107 -3.87 11.07 3.73
CA LEU A 107 -3.00 12.14 4.19
C LEU A 107 -3.83 13.23 4.91
N VAL A 108 -3.29 13.76 5.99
CA VAL A 108 -3.99 14.78 6.81
C VAL A 108 -3.70 16.20 6.32
N GLU A 109 -4.51 17.17 6.76
CA GLU A 109 -4.47 18.57 6.26
C GLU A 109 -3.08 19.23 6.35
N GLY A 110 -2.26 18.85 7.33
CA GLY A 110 -0.87 19.31 7.45
C GLY A 110 0.11 18.80 6.37
N GLU A 111 -0.30 17.83 5.56
CA GLU A 111 0.49 17.16 4.51
C GLU A 111 -0.01 17.52 3.09
N SER A 112 -0.81 18.59 2.99
CA SER A 112 -1.60 18.97 1.81
C SER A 112 -0.83 19.12 0.50
N SER A 113 0.46 19.52 0.51
CA SER A 113 1.26 19.64 -0.72
C SER A 113 1.70 18.26 -1.24
N ILE A 114 2.22 17.42 -0.36
CA ILE A 114 2.65 16.04 -0.66
C ILE A 114 1.46 15.23 -1.18
N PHE A 115 0.27 15.45 -0.60
CA PHE A 115 -0.99 14.86 -1.05
C PHE A 115 -1.33 15.16 -2.50
N ARG A 116 -1.38 16.45 -2.86
CA ARG A 116 -1.75 16.87 -4.22
C ARG A 116 -0.74 16.36 -5.24
N ASP A 117 0.54 16.41 -4.91
CA ASP A 117 1.62 15.92 -5.75
C ASP A 117 1.48 14.41 -5.98
N ALA A 118 1.29 13.62 -4.91
CA ALA A 118 1.13 12.17 -4.99
C ALA A 118 -0.08 11.77 -5.85
N ILE A 119 -1.25 12.39 -5.63
CA ILE A 119 -2.45 12.12 -6.43
C ILE A 119 -2.24 12.49 -7.89
N SER A 120 -1.73 13.69 -8.16
CA SER A 120 -1.53 14.17 -9.53
C SER A 120 -0.58 13.23 -10.28
N PHE A 121 0.54 12.88 -9.65
CA PHE A 121 1.55 11.98 -10.17
C PHE A 121 1.00 10.58 -10.46
N THR A 122 0.40 9.93 -9.46
CA THR A 122 -0.12 8.55 -9.60
C THR A 122 -1.30 8.49 -10.57
N THR A 123 -2.17 9.51 -10.60
CA THR A 123 -3.27 9.60 -11.57
C THR A 123 -2.77 9.66 -13.00
N ALA A 124 -1.75 10.48 -13.27
CA ALA A 124 -1.16 10.58 -14.60
C ALA A 124 -0.55 9.24 -15.04
N TYR A 125 0.23 8.61 -14.15
CA TYR A 125 0.84 7.30 -14.40
C TYR A 125 -0.21 6.22 -14.69
N LEU A 126 -1.23 6.07 -13.82
CA LEU A 126 -2.23 5.00 -13.96
C LEU A 126 -3.07 5.16 -15.23
N LYS A 127 -3.40 6.41 -15.63
CA LYS A 127 -4.08 6.67 -16.91
C LYS A 127 -3.23 6.28 -18.11
N GLU A 128 -1.94 6.61 -18.09
CA GLU A 128 -1.01 6.21 -19.16
C GLU A 128 -0.84 4.69 -19.22
N TRP A 129 -0.73 4.04 -18.06
CA TRP A 129 -0.63 2.58 -17.94
C TRP A 129 -1.86 1.89 -18.56
N VAL A 130 -3.07 2.33 -18.23
CA VAL A 130 -4.31 1.82 -18.83
C VAL A 130 -4.31 2.01 -20.34
N ALA A 131 -3.96 3.20 -20.84
CA ALA A 131 -3.92 3.48 -22.28
C ALA A 131 -2.94 2.56 -23.03
N LYS A 132 -1.76 2.28 -22.46
CA LYS A 132 -0.77 1.37 -23.06
C LYS A 132 -1.28 -0.08 -23.10
N HIS A 133 -1.92 -0.55 -22.04
CA HIS A 133 -2.36 -1.93 -21.91
C HIS A 133 -3.72 -2.21 -22.57
N ASP A 134 -4.56 -1.21 -22.82
CA ASP A 134 -5.79 -1.36 -23.61
C ASP A 134 -5.52 -1.40 -25.12
N ASN A 135 -4.53 -0.64 -25.62
CA ASN A 135 -4.13 -0.67 -27.03
C ASN A 135 -3.54 -2.04 -27.46
N ASN A 136 -3.03 -2.84 -26.51
CA ASN A 136 -2.52 -4.18 -26.77
C ASN A 136 -3.63 -5.24 -26.98
N LYS A 137 -4.91 -4.90 -26.78
CA LYS A 137 -6.04 -5.83 -27.00
C LYS A 137 -6.54 -5.84 -28.45
N HIS A 138 -6.11 -4.89 -29.29
CA HIS A 138 -6.62 -4.72 -30.67
C HIS A 138 -5.69 -5.24 -31.78
N HIS A 139 -4.64 -6.02 -31.47
CA HIS A 139 -3.71 -6.54 -32.48
C HIS A 139 -3.62 -8.07 -32.59
N ASN A 140 -4.48 -8.82 -31.88
CA ASN A 140 -4.50 -10.30 -31.91
C ASN A 140 -5.85 -10.88 -32.36
N GLU A 141 -6.55 -10.20 -33.26
CA GLU A 141 -7.60 -10.81 -34.07
C GLU A 141 -7.29 -10.46 -35.52
N TYR A 142 -6.68 -11.41 -36.24
CA TYR A 142 -6.82 -11.81 -37.65
C TYR A 142 -5.61 -12.66 -38.06
#